data_AF-A0A480ZSV8-F1
#
_entry.id   AF-A0A480ZSV8-F1
#
_cell.length_a   1.000
_cell.length_b   1.000
_cell.length_c   1.000
_cell.angle_alpha   90.00
_cell.angle_beta   90.00
_cell.angle_gamma   90.00
#
_symmetry.space_group_name_H-M   'P 1'
#
loop_
_entity.id
_entity.type
_entity.pdbx_description
1 polymer ?
#
loop_
_entity_poly.entity_id
_entity_poly.type
_entity_poly.pdbx_seq_one_letter_code
_entity_poly.pdbx_strand_id
1 'polypeptide(L)'
;MAANVGSMFQYWKRFDLQQLQRELDATATVLANRQDESEQSRKRLIEQSREFKKNTPEDLRKQVAPLLKSFQGEIDALSKRSKEAEAAFLNVYKRLIDVPDPVPALDLGQQLQLKVQRLHDIETENQKLRETLDEYNKEFAEVKNQEVTIKALKEKIREYEQTLKNQAETIALEKEQKLQNDFAEKERKLQETQMSTTSKLEEAEHKVQTLQTALEKTRTELFDLKTKYDEEITAKADEIEMIMTDLERANQRAEVAQREAETLREQLSSANHSLQLASQIQKAPDVEQAIEVLTRSSLEVELAAKEREIAQLVEDVQRLQASLTKLRENSASQISQLEQQLSAKNSTLKQLEEKLKGQADYEEVKKELNILKSMEFAPSEGAGTQDASRPLEVLLLEKNRSLQSENAALRISNSDLSGRCAELQVHVTEVMATAAEQRELIARLEQDLSTIQSIQRPDAEGAAELGLEKIPEPIKEATALFYGPSAPASGTLPEGQGDSLLSIISSQRERFRSRNQ
;
A
#
# COMPACT_ATOMS: atom_id res chain seq x y z
N MET A 1 -15.89 -20.16 60.74
CA MET A 1 -15.24 -19.13 59.90
C MET A 1 -14.03 -18.62 60.67
N ALA A 2 -12.84 -18.61 60.08
CA ALA A 2 -11.68 -17.96 60.70
C ALA A 2 -11.76 -16.45 60.41
N ALA A 3 -11.41 -15.60 61.38
CA ALA A 3 -11.29 -14.17 61.15
C ALA A 3 -10.03 -13.87 60.33
N ASN A 4 -10.07 -12.84 59.49
CA ASN A 4 -8.91 -12.40 58.72
C ASN A 4 -7.86 -11.81 59.68
N VAL A 5 -6.56 -12.00 59.41
CA VAL A 5 -5.47 -11.45 60.25
C VAL A 5 -5.62 -9.93 60.38
N GLY A 6 -5.93 -9.23 59.29
CA GLY A 6 -6.20 -7.80 59.31
C GLY A 6 -7.41 -7.39 60.16
N SER A 7 -8.47 -8.20 60.24
CA SER A 7 -9.62 -7.87 61.09
C SER A 7 -9.36 -8.20 62.57
N MET A 8 -8.56 -9.22 62.86
CA MET A 8 -8.06 -9.50 64.22
C MET A 8 -7.10 -8.41 64.70
N PHE A 9 -6.18 -7.94 63.85
CA PHE A 9 -5.29 -6.82 64.14
C PHE A 9 -6.07 -5.55 64.51
N GLN A 10 -7.05 -5.16 63.68
CA GLN A 10 -7.88 -3.98 63.94
C GLN A 10 -8.74 -4.13 65.21
N TYR A 11 -9.21 -5.34 65.53
CA TYR A 11 -9.91 -5.59 66.80
C TYR A 11 -8.99 -5.41 68.01
N TRP A 12 -7.85 -6.10 68.05
CA TRP A 12 -6.92 -6.01 69.19
C TRP A 12 -6.31 -4.61 69.36
N LYS A 13 -6.05 -3.90 68.26
CA LYS A 13 -5.58 -2.51 68.29
C LYS A 13 -6.63 -1.53 68.86
N ARG A 14 -7.92 -1.83 68.71
CA ARG A 14 -9.03 -1.06 69.32
C ARG A 14 -9.36 -1.49 70.75
N PHE A 15 -8.98 -2.72 71.13
CA PHE A 15 -9.16 -3.24 72.48
C PHE A 15 -8.15 -2.66 73.48
N ASP A 16 -6.98 -2.23 73.00
CA ASP A 16 -5.84 -1.68 73.78
C ASP A 16 -5.61 -2.43 75.12
N LEU A 17 -5.08 -3.65 74.98
CA LEU A 17 -4.73 -4.48 76.13
C LEU A 17 -3.74 -3.75 77.07
N GLN A 18 -2.88 -2.87 76.56
CA GLN A 18 -1.91 -2.14 77.36
C GLN A 18 -2.58 -1.03 78.20
N GLN A 19 -3.64 -0.37 77.70
CA GLN A 19 -4.48 0.51 78.51
C GLN A 19 -5.23 -0.29 79.57
N LEU A 20 -5.89 -1.39 79.19
CA LEU A 20 -6.64 -2.22 80.14
C LEU A 20 -5.75 -2.78 81.26
N GLN A 21 -4.52 -3.20 80.95
CA GLN A 21 -3.53 -3.66 81.94
C GLN A 21 -3.19 -2.55 82.94
N ARG A 22 -2.89 -1.33 82.46
CA ARG A 22 -2.59 -0.17 83.33
C ARG A 22 -3.78 0.25 84.21
N GLU A 23 -5.00 0.16 83.70
CA GLU A 23 -6.23 0.43 84.47
C GLU A 23 -6.48 -0.63 85.55
N LEU A 24 -6.20 -1.91 85.24
CA LEU A 24 -6.27 -3.00 86.20
C LEU A 24 -5.17 -2.91 87.28
N ASP A 25 -3.93 -2.54 86.92
CA ASP A 25 -2.82 -2.27 87.87
C ASP A 25 -3.18 -1.17 88.87
N ALA A 26 -3.69 -0.03 88.36
CA ALA A 26 -4.11 1.09 89.18
C ALA A 26 -5.26 0.68 90.11
N THR A 27 -6.23 -0.08 89.59
CA THR A 27 -7.36 -0.61 90.37
C THR A 27 -6.89 -1.59 91.44
N ALA A 28 -5.97 -2.51 91.13
CA ALA A 28 -5.39 -3.46 92.08
C ALA A 28 -4.61 -2.76 93.20
N THR A 29 -3.88 -1.70 92.87
CA THR A 29 -3.14 -0.86 93.83
C THR A 29 -4.08 -0.13 94.79
N VAL A 30 -5.16 0.47 94.27
CA VAL A 30 -6.21 1.10 95.10
C VAL A 30 -6.96 0.06 95.94
N LEU A 31 -7.16 -1.15 95.42
CA LEU A 31 -7.82 -2.24 96.14
C LEU A 31 -7.00 -2.71 97.35
N ALA A 32 -5.69 -2.85 97.20
CA ALA A 32 -4.79 -3.20 98.31
C ALA A 32 -4.82 -2.14 99.43
N ASN A 33 -4.73 -0.86 99.08
CA ASN A 33 -4.85 0.24 100.06
C ASN A 33 -6.20 0.20 100.79
N ARG A 34 -7.30 -0.06 100.07
CA ARG A 34 -8.64 -0.20 100.67
C ARG A 34 -8.79 -1.43 101.57
N GLN A 35 -8.09 -2.53 101.28
CA GLN A 35 -8.05 -3.70 102.17
C GLN A 35 -7.39 -3.33 103.51
N ASP A 36 -6.24 -2.64 103.48
CA ASP A 36 -5.56 -2.19 104.70
C ASP A 36 -6.39 -1.16 105.50
N GLU A 37 -7.04 -0.20 104.84
CA GLU A 37 -7.96 0.76 105.47
C GLU A 37 -9.18 0.07 106.10
N SER A 38 -9.75 -0.92 105.40
CA SER A 38 -10.88 -1.73 105.89
C SER A 38 -10.49 -2.56 107.13
N GLU A 39 -9.32 -3.19 107.11
CA GLU A 39 -8.82 -3.93 108.27
C GLU A 39 -8.47 -3.02 109.45
N GLN A 40 -7.90 -1.83 109.22
CA GLN A 40 -7.62 -0.85 110.27
C GLN A 40 -8.91 -0.27 110.87
N SER A 41 -9.87 0.13 110.05
CA SER A 41 -11.15 0.69 110.51
C SER A 41 -11.97 -0.36 111.28
N ARG A 42 -12.00 -1.62 110.83
CA ARG A 42 -12.62 -2.74 111.58
C ARG A 42 -11.94 -2.97 112.93
N LYS A 43 -10.61 -2.86 113.04
CA LYS A 43 -9.87 -2.93 114.32
C LYS A 43 -10.30 -1.78 115.26
N ARG A 44 -10.32 -0.53 114.78
CA ARG A 44 -10.76 0.65 115.57
C ARG A 44 -12.22 0.53 116.03
N LEU A 45 -13.13 0.04 115.19
CA LEU A 45 -14.54 -0.18 115.55
C LEU A 45 -14.70 -1.26 116.64
N ILE A 46 -13.88 -2.31 116.63
CA ILE A 46 -13.86 -3.33 117.69
C ILE A 46 -13.36 -2.74 119.02
N GLU A 47 -12.36 -1.87 118.98
CA GLU A 47 -11.81 -1.17 120.16
C GLU A 47 -12.83 -0.20 120.75
N GLN A 48 -13.42 0.69 119.95
CA GLN A 48 -14.51 1.58 120.35
C GLN A 48 -15.72 0.81 120.90
N SER A 49 -16.08 -0.32 120.29
CA SER A 49 -17.15 -1.21 120.77
C SER A 49 -16.85 -1.87 122.12
N ARG A 50 -15.56 -2.07 122.47
CA ARG A 50 -15.13 -2.56 123.79
C ARG A 50 -15.13 -1.43 124.82
N GLU A 51 -14.65 -0.25 124.45
CA GLU A 51 -14.61 0.92 125.32
C GLU A 51 -16.03 1.41 125.69
N PHE A 52 -16.94 1.49 124.72
CA PHE A 52 -18.36 1.75 124.97
C PHE A 52 -18.94 0.74 125.98
N LYS A 53 -18.74 -0.56 125.76
CA LYS A 53 -19.22 -1.61 126.69
C LYS A 53 -18.64 -1.46 128.10
N LYS A 54 -17.38 -1.00 128.24
CA LYS A 54 -16.72 -0.74 129.52
C LYS A 54 -17.30 0.49 130.24
N ASN A 55 -17.51 1.59 129.51
CA ASN A 55 -17.79 2.90 130.10
C ASN A 55 -19.31 3.22 130.23
N THR A 56 -20.19 2.43 129.63
CA THR A 56 -21.67 2.63 129.65
C THR A 56 -22.36 1.90 130.81
N PRO A 57 -23.38 2.50 131.48
CA PRO A 57 -24.22 1.85 132.50
C PRO A 57 -24.92 0.57 132.02
N GLU A 58 -25.20 -0.35 132.95
CA GLU A 58 -25.63 -1.71 132.59
C GLU A 58 -26.98 -1.77 131.86
N ASP A 59 -27.97 -0.96 132.24
CA ASP A 59 -29.30 -1.06 131.63
C ASP A 59 -29.35 -0.47 130.21
N LEU A 60 -28.59 0.60 129.96
CA LEU A 60 -28.36 1.09 128.61
C LEU A 60 -27.53 0.09 127.78
N ARG A 61 -26.55 -0.60 128.40
CA ARG A 61 -25.81 -1.70 127.77
C ARG A 61 -26.75 -2.85 127.36
N LYS A 62 -27.75 -3.21 128.17
CA LYS A 62 -28.78 -4.22 127.85
C LYS A 62 -29.63 -3.80 126.65
N GLN A 63 -30.10 -2.54 126.61
CA GLN A 63 -30.92 -2.01 125.52
C GLN A 63 -30.16 -1.90 124.19
N VAL A 64 -28.87 -1.51 124.23
CA VAL A 64 -28.05 -1.29 123.02
C VAL A 64 -27.38 -2.58 122.50
N ALA A 65 -27.27 -3.63 123.32
CA ALA A 65 -26.61 -4.89 122.93
C ALA A 65 -27.21 -5.60 121.69
N PRO A 66 -28.54 -5.67 121.48
CA PRO A 66 -29.12 -6.24 120.26
C PRO A 66 -28.75 -5.44 119.00
N LEU A 67 -28.77 -4.11 119.10
CA LEU A 67 -28.43 -3.21 118.00
C LEU A 67 -26.94 -3.35 117.61
N LEU A 68 -26.03 -3.40 118.59
CA LEU A 68 -24.61 -3.65 118.34
C LEU A 68 -24.35 -5.03 117.71
N LYS A 69 -25.12 -6.07 118.08
CA LYS A 69 -25.03 -7.38 117.43
C LYS A 69 -25.51 -7.33 115.98
N SER A 70 -26.57 -6.59 115.69
CA SER A 70 -27.09 -6.42 114.32
C SER A 70 -26.08 -5.69 113.42
N PHE A 71 -25.54 -4.56 113.89
CA PHE A 71 -24.48 -3.84 113.16
C PHE A 71 -23.22 -4.70 112.98
N GLN A 72 -22.81 -5.49 113.98
CA GLN A 72 -21.69 -6.41 113.82
C GLN A 72 -21.97 -7.45 112.73
N GLY A 73 -23.18 -8.04 112.71
CA GLY A 73 -23.58 -9.02 111.70
C GLY A 73 -23.53 -8.46 110.28
N GLU A 74 -24.05 -7.25 110.07
CA GLU A 74 -24.01 -6.57 108.77
C GLU A 74 -22.57 -6.19 108.36
N ILE A 75 -21.74 -5.69 109.29
CA ILE A 75 -20.33 -5.39 109.02
C ILE A 75 -19.55 -6.66 108.65
N ASP A 76 -19.80 -7.78 109.33
CA ASP A 76 -19.14 -9.06 109.04
C ASP A 76 -19.63 -9.66 107.71
N ALA A 77 -20.91 -9.51 107.36
CA ALA A 77 -21.47 -9.90 106.06
C ALA A 77 -20.94 -9.04 104.90
N LEU A 78 -20.90 -7.72 105.08
CA LEU A 78 -20.31 -6.77 104.14
C LEU A 78 -18.82 -7.04 103.92
N SER A 79 -18.07 -7.29 105.00
CA SER A 79 -16.66 -7.67 104.96
C SER A 79 -16.43 -8.94 104.15
N LYS A 80 -17.30 -9.96 104.33
CA LYS A 80 -17.24 -11.20 103.55
C LYS A 80 -17.48 -10.94 102.05
N ARG A 81 -18.57 -10.23 101.71
CA ARG A 81 -18.90 -9.88 100.31
C ARG A 81 -17.80 -9.07 99.64
N SER A 82 -17.17 -8.15 100.36
CA SER A 82 -16.03 -7.36 99.88
C SER A 82 -14.85 -8.27 99.54
N LYS A 83 -14.42 -9.14 100.48
CA LYS A 83 -13.31 -10.08 100.26
C LYS A 83 -13.57 -11.10 99.15
N GLU A 84 -14.82 -11.51 98.94
CA GLU A 84 -15.21 -12.38 97.82
C GLU A 84 -15.12 -11.64 96.46
N ALA A 85 -15.57 -10.39 96.39
CA ALA A 85 -15.44 -9.56 95.19
C ALA A 85 -13.98 -9.18 94.87
N GLU A 86 -13.20 -8.83 95.90
CA GLU A 86 -11.76 -8.57 95.82
C GLU A 86 -10.99 -9.79 95.28
N ALA A 87 -11.27 -10.99 95.82
CA ALA A 87 -10.65 -12.23 95.35
C ALA A 87 -11.04 -12.58 93.90
N ALA A 88 -12.29 -12.31 93.49
CA ALA A 88 -12.73 -12.49 92.11
C ALA A 88 -11.99 -11.54 91.15
N PHE A 89 -11.89 -10.25 91.49
CA PHE A 89 -11.12 -9.28 90.72
C PHE A 89 -9.65 -9.69 90.59
N LEU A 90 -8.99 -10.04 91.70
CA LEU A 90 -7.58 -10.43 91.70
C LEU A 90 -7.28 -11.72 90.92
N ASN A 91 -8.25 -12.63 90.78
CA ASN A 91 -8.14 -13.82 89.92
C ASN A 91 -8.18 -13.46 88.42
N VAL A 92 -9.01 -12.50 88.02
CA VAL A 92 -9.07 -12.00 86.63
C VAL A 92 -7.82 -11.18 86.30
N TYR A 93 -7.44 -10.23 87.17
CA TYR A 93 -6.24 -9.40 87.03
C TYR A 93 -4.98 -10.23 86.79
N LYS A 94 -4.71 -11.24 87.65
CA LYS A 94 -3.56 -12.16 87.51
C LYS A 94 -3.54 -13.00 86.23
N ARG A 95 -4.64 -13.06 85.48
CA ARG A 95 -4.73 -13.77 84.18
C ARG A 95 -4.55 -12.83 82.99
N LEU A 96 -4.61 -11.52 83.20
CA LEU A 96 -4.55 -10.51 82.13
C LEU A 96 -3.27 -9.68 82.18
N ILE A 97 -2.67 -9.46 83.35
CA ILE A 97 -1.49 -8.60 83.49
C ILE A 97 -0.24 -9.16 82.79
N ASP A 98 0.00 -10.47 82.90
CA ASP A 98 1.16 -11.14 82.28
C ASP A 98 0.94 -11.51 80.79
N VAL A 99 -0.18 -11.09 80.18
CA VAL A 99 -0.50 -11.43 78.78
C VAL A 99 0.26 -10.49 77.83
N PRO A 100 1.12 -11.00 76.94
CA PRO A 100 1.80 -10.17 75.95
C PRO A 100 0.80 -9.64 74.92
N ASP A 101 0.98 -8.38 74.54
CA ASP A 101 0.17 -7.72 73.52
C ASP A 101 0.25 -8.47 72.17
N PRO A 102 -0.90 -8.95 71.60
CA PRO A 102 -0.91 -9.63 70.31
C PRO A 102 -0.79 -8.67 69.11
N VAL A 103 -0.96 -7.36 69.29
CA VAL A 103 -0.99 -6.37 68.19
C VAL A 103 0.29 -6.39 67.33
N PRO A 104 1.53 -6.43 67.88
CA PRO A 104 2.75 -6.48 67.07
C PRO A 104 2.90 -7.78 66.26
N ALA A 105 2.44 -8.91 66.80
CA ALA A 105 2.48 -10.19 66.10
C ALA A 105 1.44 -10.25 64.96
N LEU A 106 0.26 -9.64 65.17
CA LEU A 106 -0.79 -9.52 64.16
C LEU A 106 -0.42 -8.52 63.06
N ASP A 107 0.27 -7.43 63.37
CA ASP A 107 0.84 -6.49 62.39
C ASP A 107 1.84 -7.21 61.47
N LEU A 108 2.83 -7.90 62.03
CA LEU A 108 3.80 -8.69 61.26
C LEU A 108 3.10 -9.75 60.39
N GLY A 109 2.06 -10.42 60.93
CA GLY A 109 1.22 -11.35 60.17
C GLY A 109 0.53 -10.69 58.98
N GLN A 110 -0.07 -9.50 59.16
CA GLN A 110 -0.72 -8.74 58.10
C GLN A 110 0.29 -8.25 57.05
N GLN A 111 1.46 -7.76 57.46
CA GLN A 111 2.53 -7.33 56.56
C GLN A 111 3.09 -8.51 55.74
N LEU A 112 3.22 -9.69 56.34
CA LEU A 112 3.62 -10.91 55.62
C LEU A 112 2.54 -11.37 54.64
N GLN A 113 1.25 -11.32 55.01
CA GLN A 113 0.12 -11.63 54.13
C GLN A 113 0.12 -10.72 52.88
N LEU A 114 0.33 -9.41 53.05
CA LEU A 114 0.44 -8.45 51.94
C LEU A 114 1.68 -8.71 51.06
N LYS A 115 2.82 -9.09 51.65
CA LYS A 115 4.03 -9.47 50.90
C LYS A 115 3.83 -10.75 50.09
N VAL A 116 3.15 -11.76 50.65
CA VAL A 116 2.82 -13.02 49.95
C VAL A 116 1.85 -12.78 48.79
N GLN A 117 0.84 -11.92 48.97
CA GLN A 117 -0.05 -11.54 47.88
C GLN A 117 0.73 -10.87 46.73
N ARG A 118 1.55 -9.86 47.04
CA ARG A 118 2.38 -9.18 46.03
C ARG A 118 3.39 -10.10 45.34
N LEU A 119 3.95 -11.08 46.05
CA LEU A 119 4.82 -12.10 45.45
C LEU A 119 4.03 -12.94 44.44
N HIS A 120 2.82 -13.39 44.78
CA HIS A 120 1.97 -14.14 43.86
C HIS A 120 1.59 -13.32 42.62
N ASP A 121 1.24 -12.04 42.79
CA ASP A 121 0.96 -11.14 41.66
C ASP A 121 2.16 -11.09 40.69
N ILE A 122 3.37 -10.86 41.22
CA ILE A 122 4.64 -10.82 40.48
C ILE A 122 4.98 -12.18 39.84
N GLU A 123 4.70 -13.29 40.50
CA GLU A 123 4.89 -14.63 39.93
C GLU A 123 3.98 -14.87 38.71
N THR A 124 2.70 -14.45 38.78
CA THR A 124 1.80 -14.58 37.62
C THR A 124 2.15 -13.63 36.48
N GLU A 125 2.69 -12.45 36.77
CA GLU A 125 3.25 -11.54 35.76
C GLU A 125 4.49 -12.15 35.11
N ASN A 126 5.43 -12.68 35.90
CA ASN A 126 6.65 -13.30 35.39
C ASN A 126 6.36 -14.55 34.54
N GLN A 127 5.32 -15.32 34.88
CA GLN A 127 4.86 -16.45 34.05
C GLN A 127 4.33 -15.96 32.69
N LYS A 128 3.44 -14.96 32.66
CA LYS A 128 2.91 -14.38 31.40
C LYS A 128 4.02 -13.77 30.53
N LEU A 129 5.02 -13.15 31.14
CA LEU A 129 6.19 -12.61 30.43
C LEU A 129 7.09 -13.72 29.85
N ARG A 130 7.13 -14.92 30.45
CA ARG A 130 7.82 -16.08 29.86
C ARG A 130 7.02 -16.67 28.71
N GLU A 131 5.70 -16.74 28.84
CA GLU A 131 4.79 -17.25 27.80
C GLU A 131 4.86 -16.39 26.54
N THR A 132 4.75 -15.05 26.66
CA THR A 132 4.88 -14.15 25.50
C THR A 132 6.29 -14.13 24.90
N LEU A 133 7.34 -14.32 25.70
CA LEU A 133 8.70 -14.52 25.17
C LEU A 133 8.84 -15.84 24.39
N ASP A 134 8.21 -16.94 24.84
CA ASP A 134 8.22 -18.22 24.12
C ASP A 134 7.40 -18.14 22.82
N GLU A 135 6.31 -17.38 22.81
CA GLU A 135 5.55 -17.03 21.59
C GLU A 135 6.40 -16.23 20.60
N TYR A 136 7.01 -15.12 21.01
CA TYR A 136 7.91 -14.34 20.13
C TYR A 136 9.11 -15.14 19.61
N ASN A 137 9.65 -16.09 20.40
CA ASN A 137 10.72 -16.96 19.93
C ASN A 137 10.24 -17.95 18.84
N LYS A 138 8.98 -18.42 18.89
CA LYS A 138 8.37 -19.24 17.82
C LYS A 138 8.14 -18.42 16.56
N GLU A 139 7.53 -17.23 16.68
CA GLU A 139 7.34 -16.30 15.55
C GLU A 139 8.69 -15.98 14.86
N PHE A 140 9.74 -15.71 15.64
CA PHE A 140 11.08 -15.45 15.11
C PHE A 140 11.68 -16.68 14.38
N ALA A 141 11.44 -17.89 14.91
CA ALA A 141 11.86 -19.13 14.24
C ALA A 141 11.10 -19.37 12.92
N GLU A 142 9.80 -19.07 12.87
CA GLU A 142 8.99 -19.15 11.66
C GLU A 142 9.43 -18.11 10.60
N VAL A 143 9.62 -16.85 10.99
CA VAL A 143 10.14 -15.79 10.09
C VAL A 143 11.51 -16.18 9.52
N LYS A 144 12.39 -16.77 10.33
CA LYS A 144 13.70 -17.28 9.88
C LYS A 144 13.57 -18.44 8.88
N ASN A 145 12.58 -19.32 9.04
CA ASN A 145 12.27 -20.39 8.09
C ASN A 145 11.68 -19.84 6.76
N GLN A 146 10.80 -18.83 6.86
CA GLN A 146 10.31 -18.08 5.71
C GLN A 146 11.45 -17.39 4.95
N GLU A 147 12.45 -16.84 5.63
CA GLU A 147 13.63 -16.24 4.99
C GLU A 147 14.44 -17.26 4.16
N VAL A 148 14.61 -18.49 4.65
CA VAL A 148 15.24 -19.60 3.91
C VAL A 148 14.39 -19.97 2.68
N THR A 149 13.07 -20.05 2.84
CA THR A 149 12.13 -20.33 1.74
C THR A 149 12.18 -19.24 0.67
N ILE A 150 12.23 -17.96 1.07
CA ILE A 150 12.37 -16.81 0.17
C ILE A 150 13.71 -16.84 -0.57
N LYS A 151 14.81 -17.24 0.08
CA LYS A 151 16.12 -17.41 -0.58
C LYS A 151 16.06 -18.51 -1.65
N ALA A 152 15.48 -19.68 -1.33
CA ALA A 152 15.32 -20.77 -2.29
C ALA A 152 14.44 -20.37 -3.50
N LEU A 153 13.33 -19.65 -3.27
CA LEU A 153 12.47 -19.16 -4.35
C LEU A 153 13.18 -18.10 -5.22
N LYS A 154 13.95 -17.19 -4.62
CA LYS A 154 14.74 -16.19 -5.37
C LYS A 154 15.82 -16.83 -6.24
N GLU A 155 16.49 -17.88 -5.75
CA GLU A 155 17.50 -18.56 -6.55
C GLU A 155 16.87 -19.34 -7.71
N LYS A 156 15.73 -20.00 -7.47
CA LYS A 156 14.96 -20.67 -8.54
C LYS A 156 14.45 -19.69 -9.61
N ILE A 157 14.12 -18.45 -9.24
CA ILE A 157 13.80 -17.39 -10.20
C ILE A 157 15.03 -17.04 -11.06
N ARG A 158 16.22 -16.86 -10.46
CA ARG A 158 17.46 -16.64 -11.23
C ARG A 158 17.80 -17.79 -12.17
N GLU A 159 17.60 -19.04 -11.74
CA GLU A 159 17.80 -20.22 -12.58
C GLU A 159 16.88 -20.16 -13.83
N TYR A 160 15.61 -19.81 -13.66
CA TYR A 160 14.69 -19.63 -14.79
C TYR A 160 15.06 -18.43 -15.66
N GLU A 161 15.40 -17.28 -15.09
CA GLU A 161 15.83 -16.08 -15.83
C GLU A 161 17.09 -16.34 -16.66
N GLN A 162 18.10 -16.99 -16.08
CA GLN A 162 19.33 -17.36 -16.78
C GLN A 162 19.07 -18.43 -17.86
N THR A 163 18.18 -19.39 -17.59
CA THR A 163 17.79 -20.40 -18.59
C THR A 163 17.07 -19.77 -19.78
N LEU A 164 16.12 -18.86 -19.54
CA LEU A 164 15.43 -18.10 -20.58
C LEU A 164 16.38 -17.20 -21.37
N LYS A 165 17.33 -16.54 -20.69
CA LYS A 165 18.38 -15.75 -21.34
C LYS A 165 19.24 -16.62 -22.27
N ASN A 166 19.75 -17.74 -21.79
CA ASN A 166 20.57 -18.68 -22.58
C ASN A 166 19.79 -19.20 -23.80
N GLN A 167 18.50 -19.50 -23.65
CA GLN A 167 17.64 -19.92 -24.76
C GLN A 167 17.44 -18.80 -25.78
N ALA A 168 17.17 -17.57 -25.34
CA ALA A 168 17.02 -16.41 -26.23
C ALA A 168 18.31 -16.09 -26.99
N GLU A 169 19.46 -16.16 -26.31
CA GLU A 169 20.80 -15.98 -26.88
C GLU A 169 21.13 -17.07 -27.91
N THR A 170 20.78 -18.33 -27.63
CA THR A 170 20.93 -19.46 -28.58
C THR A 170 20.05 -19.26 -29.84
N ILE A 171 18.78 -18.87 -29.66
CA ILE A 171 17.84 -18.63 -30.77
C ILE A 171 18.28 -17.41 -31.60
N ALA A 172 18.83 -16.37 -30.97
CA ALA A 172 19.40 -15.22 -31.67
C ALA A 172 20.60 -15.62 -32.52
N LEU A 173 21.55 -16.37 -31.96
CA LEU A 173 22.76 -16.83 -32.66
C LEU A 173 22.42 -17.79 -33.83
N GLU A 174 21.45 -18.69 -33.64
CA GLU A 174 20.90 -19.51 -34.74
C GLU A 174 20.29 -18.66 -35.86
N LYS A 175 19.58 -17.57 -35.52
CA LYS A 175 18.95 -16.67 -36.50
C LYS A 175 19.97 -15.83 -37.24
N GLU A 176 20.99 -15.33 -36.54
CA GLU A 176 22.13 -14.62 -37.13
C GLU A 176 22.89 -15.52 -38.11
N GLN A 177 23.23 -16.75 -37.70
CA GLN A 177 23.92 -17.71 -38.57
C GLN A 177 23.09 -18.11 -39.79
N LYS A 178 21.77 -18.27 -39.65
CA LYS A 178 20.85 -18.52 -40.78
C LYS A 178 20.80 -17.34 -41.74
N LEU A 179 20.71 -16.10 -41.25
CA LEU A 179 20.79 -14.90 -42.08
C LEU A 179 22.15 -14.76 -42.78
N GLN A 180 23.26 -15.05 -42.08
CA GLN A 180 24.60 -15.02 -42.65
C GLN A 180 24.74 -16.01 -43.82
N ASN A 181 24.20 -17.22 -43.68
CA ASN A 181 24.15 -18.22 -44.75
C ASN A 181 23.26 -17.75 -45.92
N ASP A 182 22.07 -17.20 -45.65
CA ASP A 182 21.16 -16.66 -46.67
C ASP A 182 21.81 -15.50 -47.46
N PHE A 183 22.60 -14.66 -46.80
CA PHE A 183 23.35 -13.57 -47.45
C PHE A 183 24.52 -14.12 -48.27
N ALA A 184 25.32 -15.05 -47.74
CA ALA A 184 26.41 -15.67 -48.48
C ALA A 184 25.92 -16.44 -49.72
N GLU A 185 24.77 -17.11 -49.65
CA GLU A 185 24.20 -17.80 -50.82
C GLU A 185 23.66 -16.80 -51.86
N LYS A 186 23.08 -15.67 -51.44
CA LYS A 186 22.67 -14.58 -52.34
C LYS A 186 23.88 -13.91 -52.99
N GLU A 187 24.95 -13.66 -52.25
CA GLU A 187 26.21 -13.10 -52.75
C GLU A 187 26.83 -14.05 -53.78
N ARG A 188 26.91 -15.36 -53.49
CA ARG A 188 27.38 -16.37 -54.45
C ARG A 188 26.55 -16.40 -55.73
N LYS A 189 25.21 -16.35 -55.62
CA LYS A 189 24.29 -16.30 -56.78
C LYS A 189 24.45 -15.00 -57.59
N LEU A 190 24.62 -13.86 -56.91
CA LEU A 190 24.90 -12.58 -57.58
C LEU A 190 26.24 -12.66 -58.33
N GLN A 191 27.29 -13.20 -57.71
CA GLN A 191 28.60 -13.37 -58.32
C GLN A 191 28.56 -14.35 -59.51
N GLU A 192 27.82 -15.46 -59.42
CA GLU A 192 27.55 -16.38 -60.53
C GLU A 192 26.84 -15.68 -61.69
N THR A 193 25.80 -14.88 -61.42
CA THR A 193 25.10 -14.12 -62.46
C THR A 193 25.99 -13.04 -63.08
N GLN A 194 26.81 -12.35 -62.28
CA GLN A 194 27.77 -11.36 -62.74
C GLN A 194 28.81 -11.99 -63.67
N MET A 195 29.41 -13.12 -63.28
CA MET A 195 30.34 -13.87 -64.13
C MET A 195 29.68 -14.37 -65.43
N SER A 196 28.40 -14.78 -65.37
CA SER A 196 27.66 -15.16 -66.58
C SER A 196 27.36 -13.97 -67.49
N THR A 197 27.07 -12.78 -66.94
CA THR A 197 26.81 -11.58 -67.75
C THR A 197 28.08 -10.95 -68.31
N THR A 198 29.21 -10.96 -67.59
CA THR A 198 30.50 -10.52 -68.14
C THR A 198 30.98 -11.46 -69.23
N SER A 199 30.92 -12.78 -69.04
CA SER A 199 31.28 -13.75 -70.09
C SER A 199 30.40 -13.61 -71.35
N LYS A 200 29.09 -13.35 -71.19
CA LYS A 200 28.20 -13.05 -72.33
C LYS A 200 28.50 -11.70 -73.00
N LEU A 201 28.96 -10.72 -72.23
CA LEU A 201 29.40 -9.42 -72.76
C LEU A 201 30.70 -9.58 -73.56
N GLU A 202 31.71 -10.27 -73.01
CA GLU A 202 32.97 -10.62 -73.70
C GLU A 202 32.70 -11.39 -75.00
N GLU A 203 31.80 -12.38 -74.98
CA GLU A 203 31.34 -13.07 -76.19
C GLU A 203 30.69 -12.13 -77.22
N ALA A 204 29.88 -11.17 -76.78
CA ALA A 204 29.20 -10.22 -77.65
C ALA A 204 30.16 -9.19 -78.23
N GLU A 205 31.09 -8.67 -77.42
CA GLU A 205 32.16 -7.77 -77.84
C GLU A 205 33.09 -8.45 -78.85
N HIS A 206 33.50 -9.70 -78.61
CA HIS A 206 34.28 -10.48 -79.58
C HIS A 206 33.51 -10.70 -80.89
N LYS A 207 32.20 -10.99 -80.83
CA LYS A 207 31.35 -11.10 -82.04
C LYS A 207 31.25 -9.77 -82.79
N VAL A 208 31.07 -8.65 -82.08
CA VAL A 208 31.07 -7.30 -82.67
C VAL A 208 32.42 -6.98 -83.31
N GLN A 209 33.54 -7.26 -82.66
CA GLN A 209 34.89 -7.01 -83.20
C GLN A 209 35.20 -7.92 -84.41
N THR A 210 34.72 -9.16 -84.39
CA THR A 210 34.79 -10.08 -85.55
C THR A 210 33.97 -9.54 -86.72
N LEU A 211 32.74 -9.08 -86.47
CA LEU A 211 31.88 -8.48 -87.50
C LEU A 211 32.43 -7.15 -88.03
N GLN A 212 33.02 -6.31 -87.19
CA GLN A 212 33.72 -5.09 -87.61
C GLN A 212 34.92 -5.44 -88.52
N THR A 213 35.72 -6.44 -88.15
CA THR A 213 36.86 -6.89 -88.97
C THR A 213 36.40 -7.47 -90.31
N ALA A 214 35.28 -8.20 -90.34
CA ALA A 214 34.68 -8.72 -91.57
C ALA A 214 34.03 -7.60 -92.44
N LEU A 215 33.44 -6.58 -91.82
CA LEU A 215 32.92 -5.39 -92.50
C LEU A 215 34.06 -4.60 -93.14
N GLU A 216 35.17 -4.40 -92.42
CA GLU A 216 36.34 -3.68 -92.93
C GLU A 216 37.01 -4.47 -94.06
N LYS A 217 37.13 -5.79 -93.93
CA LYS A 217 37.62 -6.67 -95.00
C LYS A 217 36.73 -6.61 -96.25
N THR A 218 35.41 -6.73 -96.09
CA THR A 218 34.48 -6.64 -97.24
C THR A 218 34.45 -5.25 -97.87
N ARG A 219 34.64 -4.17 -97.09
CA ARG A 219 34.88 -2.81 -97.62
C ARG A 219 36.15 -2.74 -98.46
N THR A 220 37.27 -3.31 -98.00
CA THR A 220 38.51 -3.35 -98.80
C THR A 220 38.35 -4.18 -100.06
N GLU A 221 37.68 -5.34 -100.00
CA GLU A 221 37.43 -6.18 -101.18
C GLU A 221 36.51 -5.49 -102.21
N LEU A 222 35.52 -4.71 -101.74
CA LEU A 222 34.63 -3.92 -102.60
C LEU A 222 35.36 -2.69 -103.19
N PHE A 223 36.28 -2.07 -102.44
CA PHE A 223 37.15 -1.02 -102.94
C PHE A 223 38.10 -1.56 -104.04
N ASP A 224 38.81 -2.65 -103.79
CA ASP A 224 39.71 -3.30 -104.76
C ASP A 224 38.95 -3.73 -106.03
N LEU A 225 37.73 -4.26 -105.87
CA LEU A 225 36.87 -4.63 -107.01
C LEU A 225 36.39 -3.39 -107.78
N LYS A 226 36.08 -2.29 -107.09
CA LYS A 226 35.73 -1.01 -107.71
C LYS A 226 36.90 -0.42 -108.48
N THR A 227 38.12 -0.44 -107.92
CA THR A 227 39.34 -0.03 -108.63
C THR A 227 39.56 -0.86 -109.90
N LYS A 228 39.47 -2.20 -109.81
CA LYS A 228 39.60 -3.08 -110.99
C LYS A 228 38.51 -2.88 -112.04
N TYR A 229 37.29 -2.57 -111.62
CA TYR A 229 36.18 -2.27 -112.52
C TYR A 229 36.38 -0.93 -113.25
N ASP A 230 36.93 0.08 -112.56
CA ASP A 230 37.28 1.36 -113.17
C ASP A 230 38.51 1.22 -114.09
N GLU A 231 39.51 0.40 -113.72
CA GLU A 231 40.60 -0.02 -114.60
C GLU A 231 40.08 -0.72 -115.87
N GLU A 232 39.15 -1.69 -115.73
CA GLU A 232 38.54 -2.37 -116.87
C GLU A 232 37.71 -1.42 -117.75
N ILE A 233 36.98 -0.46 -117.16
CA ILE A 233 36.30 0.61 -117.92
C ILE A 233 37.33 1.43 -118.73
N THR A 234 38.45 1.83 -118.13
CA THR A 234 39.48 2.58 -118.88
C THR A 234 40.11 1.74 -119.99
N ALA A 235 40.49 0.49 -119.72
CA ALA A 235 41.03 -0.41 -120.72
C ALA A 235 40.03 -0.72 -121.85
N LYS A 236 38.72 -0.75 -121.55
CA LYS A 236 37.66 -0.89 -122.56
C LYS A 236 37.43 0.40 -123.36
N ALA A 237 37.60 1.57 -122.76
CA ALA A 237 37.61 2.84 -123.48
C ALA A 237 38.80 2.91 -124.45
N ASP A 238 40.00 2.55 -123.99
CA ASP A 238 41.23 2.47 -124.80
C ASP A 238 41.09 1.44 -125.95
N GLU A 239 40.49 0.27 -125.68
CA GLU A 239 40.19 -0.74 -126.71
C GLU A 239 39.18 -0.23 -127.74
N ILE A 240 38.14 0.49 -127.30
CA ILE A 240 37.15 1.13 -128.19
C ILE A 240 37.82 2.24 -129.02
N GLU A 241 38.70 3.06 -128.45
CA GLU A 241 39.45 4.09 -129.18
C GLU A 241 40.38 3.43 -130.21
N MET A 242 41.11 2.38 -129.84
CA MET A 242 41.95 1.63 -130.77
C MET A 242 41.11 1.03 -131.92
N ILE A 243 39.98 0.38 -131.61
CA ILE A 243 39.03 -0.15 -132.61
C ILE A 243 38.45 0.99 -133.47
N MET A 244 38.18 2.17 -132.91
CA MET A 244 37.77 3.35 -133.68
C MET A 244 38.87 3.82 -134.63
N THR A 245 40.14 3.90 -134.22
CA THR A 245 41.23 4.29 -135.13
C THR A 245 41.48 3.25 -136.23
N ASP A 246 41.33 1.95 -135.94
CA ASP A 246 41.40 0.91 -136.97
C ASP A 246 40.16 0.85 -137.84
N LEU A 247 38.98 1.23 -137.33
CA LEU A 247 37.75 1.42 -138.10
C LEU A 247 37.83 2.66 -139.00
N GLU A 248 38.42 3.77 -138.56
CA GLU A 248 38.73 4.93 -139.40
C GLU A 248 39.75 4.58 -140.47
N ARG A 249 40.82 3.86 -140.12
CA ARG A 249 41.82 3.35 -141.06
C ARG A 249 41.23 2.35 -142.06
N ALA A 250 40.32 1.48 -141.61
CA ALA A 250 39.58 0.54 -142.46
C ALA A 250 38.56 1.27 -143.34
N ASN A 251 37.88 2.31 -142.84
CA ASN A 251 36.99 3.16 -143.61
C ASN A 251 37.77 3.98 -144.64
N GLN A 252 38.94 4.52 -144.33
CA GLN A 252 39.81 5.20 -145.30
C GLN A 252 40.31 4.24 -146.38
N ARG A 253 40.72 3.01 -146.01
CA ARG A 253 41.02 1.94 -146.98
C ARG A 253 39.78 1.57 -147.81
N ALA A 254 38.62 1.48 -147.19
CA ALA A 254 37.36 1.18 -147.85
C ALA A 254 36.89 2.34 -148.74
N GLU A 255 37.22 3.59 -148.42
CA GLU A 255 36.91 4.80 -149.20
C GLU A 255 37.86 4.93 -150.41
N VAL A 256 39.13 4.52 -150.28
CA VAL A 256 40.05 4.33 -151.41
C VAL A 256 39.59 3.17 -152.29
N ALA A 257 39.35 1.99 -151.70
CA ALA A 257 38.84 0.82 -152.41
C ALA A 257 37.42 1.02 -152.95
N GLN A 258 36.64 1.96 -152.40
CA GLN A 258 35.33 2.37 -152.91
C GLN A 258 35.47 3.39 -154.02
N ARG A 259 36.45 4.31 -154.02
CA ARG A 259 36.78 5.09 -155.23
C ARG A 259 37.26 4.18 -156.36
N GLU A 260 38.09 3.19 -156.07
CA GLU A 260 38.49 2.15 -157.03
C GLU A 260 37.26 1.34 -157.48
N ALA A 261 36.42 0.86 -156.57
CA ALA A 261 35.18 0.15 -156.88
C ALA A 261 34.07 1.03 -157.50
N GLU A 262 34.18 2.36 -157.42
CA GLU A 262 33.30 3.34 -158.07
C GLU A 262 33.78 3.58 -159.51
N THR A 263 35.08 3.76 -159.76
CA THR A 263 35.60 3.74 -161.14
C THR A 263 35.37 2.39 -161.83
N LEU A 264 35.41 1.27 -161.08
CA LEU A 264 35.01 -0.05 -161.58
C LEU A 264 33.48 -0.21 -161.67
N ARG A 265 32.67 0.49 -160.86
CA ARG A 265 31.20 0.54 -161.01
C ARG A 265 30.77 1.45 -162.14
N GLU A 266 31.51 2.48 -162.54
CA GLU A 266 31.25 3.19 -163.79
C GLU A 266 31.51 2.24 -164.99
N GLN A 267 32.51 1.36 -164.87
CA GLN A 267 32.77 0.30 -165.84
C GLN A 267 31.79 -0.90 -165.78
N LEU A 268 31.10 -1.13 -164.64
CA LEU A 268 30.17 -2.26 -164.46
C LEU A 268 28.67 -1.90 -164.41
N SER A 269 28.30 -0.65 -164.14
CA SER A 269 26.89 -0.18 -164.18
C SER A 269 26.41 0.09 -165.60
N SER A 270 27.34 0.25 -166.55
CA SER A 270 27.08 0.09 -167.99
C SER A 270 26.81 -1.37 -168.39
N ALA A 271 27.15 -2.36 -167.54
CA ALA A 271 27.11 -3.79 -167.85
C ALA A 271 26.07 -4.60 -167.04
N ASN A 272 25.57 -4.10 -165.91
CA ASN A 272 24.55 -4.80 -165.09
C ASN A 272 23.38 -3.90 -164.67
N HIS A 273 22.69 -3.35 -165.68
CA HIS A 273 21.30 -2.91 -165.56
C HIS A 273 20.37 -4.15 -165.53
N SER A 274 20.54 -5.03 -164.54
CA SER A 274 19.99 -6.40 -164.50
C SER A 274 19.71 -6.88 -163.06
N LEU A 275 18.46 -7.30 -162.81
CA LEU A 275 17.90 -8.08 -161.68
C LEU A 275 18.53 -7.91 -160.26
N GLN A 276 17.92 -7.32 -159.22
CA GLN A 276 16.54 -7.35 -158.66
C GLN A 276 16.32 -8.36 -157.49
N LEU A 277 16.29 -7.80 -156.25
CA LEU A 277 15.48 -8.12 -155.05
C LEU A 277 15.32 -9.54 -154.42
N ALA A 278 15.40 -9.54 -153.07
CA ALA A 278 14.71 -10.40 -152.08
C ALA A 278 15.20 -11.87 -151.89
N SER A 279 14.88 -12.64 -150.82
CA SER A 279 13.93 -12.46 -149.68
C SER A 279 14.21 -13.36 -148.44
N GLN A 280 13.76 -12.96 -147.23
CA GLN A 280 13.14 -13.79 -146.12
C GLN A 280 13.89 -14.99 -145.44
N ILE A 281 13.48 -15.60 -144.30
CA ILE A 281 13.00 -15.19 -142.93
C ILE A 281 12.77 -16.48 -142.02
N GLN A 282 12.51 -16.34 -140.68
CA GLN A 282 11.97 -17.38 -139.71
C GLN A 282 12.92 -18.48 -139.13
N LYS A 283 12.76 -19.09 -137.91
CA LYS A 283 11.96 -18.82 -136.66
C LYS A 283 12.49 -19.62 -135.41
N ALA A 284 11.88 -19.40 -134.22
CA ALA A 284 12.06 -20.05 -132.88
C ALA A 284 11.43 -21.48 -132.78
N PRO A 285 11.14 -22.14 -131.61
CA PRO A 285 11.32 -21.85 -130.15
C PRO A 285 11.92 -23.08 -129.35
N ASP A 286 11.67 -23.51 -128.09
CA ASP A 286 10.79 -23.15 -126.93
C ASP A 286 11.22 -23.83 -125.58
N VAL A 287 10.89 -23.30 -124.38
CA VAL A 287 11.00 -24.00 -123.04
C VAL A 287 10.12 -23.35 -121.92
N GLU A 288 9.17 -24.09 -121.29
CA GLU A 288 8.32 -23.54 -120.21
C GLU A 288 8.09 -24.47 -118.97
N GLN A 289 8.72 -25.65 -118.88
CA GLN A 289 8.35 -26.70 -117.89
C GLN A 289 9.10 -26.70 -116.53
N ALA A 290 9.89 -25.67 -116.20
CA ALA A 290 10.72 -25.66 -114.99
C ALA A 290 10.09 -25.02 -113.73
N ILE A 291 8.99 -24.27 -113.89
CA ILE A 291 8.52 -23.31 -112.87
C ILE A 291 7.58 -23.95 -111.82
N GLU A 292 6.77 -24.93 -112.22
CA GLU A 292 5.64 -25.43 -111.43
C GLU A 292 6.04 -26.35 -110.25
N VAL A 293 7.23 -26.97 -110.30
CA VAL A 293 7.71 -27.87 -109.23
C VAL A 293 8.29 -27.10 -108.05
N LEU A 294 8.95 -25.96 -108.30
CA LEU A 294 9.62 -25.16 -107.27
C LEU A 294 8.61 -24.46 -106.34
N THR A 295 7.58 -23.84 -106.91
CA THR A 295 6.57 -23.06 -106.18
C THR A 295 5.78 -23.90 -105.17
N ARG A 296 5.51 -25.17 -105.48
CA ARG A 296 4.85 -26.08 -104.55
C ARG A 296 5.71 -26.39 -103.32
N SER A 297 7.01 -26.61 -103.52
CA SER A 297 7.94 -26.97 -102.44
C SER A 297 8.15 -25.85 -101.41
N SER A 298 8.13 -24.59 -101.83
CA SER A 298 8.30 -23.45 -100.92
C SER A 298 7.10 -23.26 -99.99
N LEU A 299 5.87 -23.48 -100.50
CA LEU A 299 4.63 -23.31 -99.73
C LEU A 299 4.49 -24.35 -98.61
N GLU A 300 4.91 -25.60 -98.85
CA GLU A 300 4.87 -26.67 -97.84
C GLU A 300 5.85 -26.38 -96.67
N VAL A 301 7.01 -25.75 -96.95
CA VAL A 301 7.98 -25.33 -95.91
C VAL A 301 7.48 -24.12 -95.12
N GLU A 302 6.85 -23.15 -95.78
CA GLU A 302 6.29 -21.96 -95.11
C GLU A 302 5.11 -22.31 -94.19
N LEU A 303 4.24 -23.22 -94.63
CA LEU A 303 3.13 -23.74 -93.80
C LEU A 303 3.67 -24.37 -92.51
N ALA A 304 4.66 -25.27 -92.61
CA ALA A 304 5.27 -25.92 -91.46
C ALA A 304 6.02 -24.94 -90.53
N ALA A 305 6.49 -23.80 -91.04
CA ALA A 305 7.04 -22.72 -90.22
C ALA A 305 5.93 -21.98 -89.44
N LYS A 306 4.80 -21.67 -90.09
CA LYS A 306 3.64 -21.03 -89.45
C LYS A 306 2.96 -21.91 -88.41
N GLU A 307 2.89 -23.23 -88.62
CA GLU A 307 2.39 -24.18 -87.60
C GLU A 307 3.27 -24.16 -86.33
N ARG A 308 4.59 -24.08 -86.47
CA ARG A 308 5.53 -23.94 -85.33
C ARG A 308 5.38 -22.59 -84.61
N GLU A 309 5.18 -21.50 -85.36
CA GLU A 309 4.92 -20.17 -84.81
C GLU A 309 3.61 -20.15 -84.00
N ILE A 310 2.54 -20.75 -84.53
CA ILE A 310 1.24 -20.91 -83.84
C ILE A 310 1.41 -21.75 -82.56
N ALA A 311 2.15 -22.86 -82.60
CA ALA A 311 2.40 -23.68 -81.42
C ALA A 311 3.12 -22.90 -80.30
N GLN A 312 4.16 -22.11 -80.65
CA GLN A 312 4.88 -21.28 -79.68
C GLN A 312 4.00 -20.18 -79.09
N LEU A 313 3.17 -19.53 -79.91
CA LEU A 313 2.21 -18.52 -79.44
C LEU A 313 1.15 -19.11 -78.50
N VAL A 314 0.71 -20.35 -78.72
CA VAL A 314 -0.22 -21.05 -77.81
C VAL A 314 0.46 -21.36 -76.46
N GLU A 315 1.71 -21.83 -76.45
CA GLU A 315 2.47 -22.04 -75.21
C GLU A 315 2.70 -20.73 -74.44
N ASP A 316 3.07 -19.66 -75.15
CA ASP A 316 3.27 -18.33 -74.57
C ASP A 316 1.98 -17.77 -73.95
N VAL A 317 0.84 -17.92 -74.63
CA VAL A 317 -0.48 -17.55 -74.08
C VAL A 317 -0.82 -18.37 -72.84
N GLN A 318 -0.58 -19.69 -72.83
CA GLN A 318 -0.80 -20.53 -71.65
C GLN A 318 0.10 -20.12 -70.47
N ARG A 319 1.39 -19.84 -70.73
CA ARG A 319 2.35 -19.37 -69.73
C ARG A 319 1.93 -18.01 -69.13
N LEU A 320 1.48 -17.08 -69.98
CA LEU A 320 0.96 -15.79 -69.55
C LEU A 320 -0.34 -15.93 -68.74
N GLN A 321 -1.27 -16.78 -69.16
CA GLN A 321 -2.50 -17.08 -68.41
C GLN A 321 -2.20 -17.66 -67.03
N ALA A 322 -1.30 -18.64 -66.93
CA ALA A 322 -0.87 -19.22 -65.65
C ALA A 322 -0.22 -18.18 -64.73
N SER A 323 0.63 -17.30 -65.28
CA SER A 323 1.23 -16.20 -64.52
C SER A 323 0.19 -15.19 -64.03
N LEU A 324 -0.82 -14.87 -64.84
CA LEU A 324 -1.88 -13.92 -64.53
C LEU A 324 -2.83 -14.49 -63.45
N THR A 325 -3.17 -15.79 -63.52
CA THR A 325 -3.93 -16.48 -62.47
C THR A 325 -3.16 -16.49 -61.14
N LYS A 326 -1.88 -16.85 -61.14
CA LYS A 326 -1.03 -16.83 -59.94
C LYS A 326 -0.91 -15.42 -59.34
N LEU A 327 -0.82 -14.39 -60.18
CA LEU A 327 -0.82 -12.99 -59.73
C LEU A 327 -2.16 -12.59 -59.09
N ARG A 328 -3.29 -13.03 -59.66
CA ARG A 328 -4.63 -12.83 -59.08
C ARG A 328 -4.75 -13.51 -57.73
N GLU A 329 -4.35 -14.77 -57.59
CA GLU A 329 -4.37 -15.54 -56.34
C GLU A 329 -3.51 -14.88 -55.25
N ASN A 330 -2.30 -14.44 -55.61
CA ASN A 330 -1.42 -13.67 -54.71
C ASN A 330 -2.08 -12.35 -54.29
N SER A 331 -2.68 -11.60 -55.22
CA SER A 331 -3.37 -10.33 -54.87
C SER A 331 -4.60 -10.56 -53.99
N ALA A 332 -5.40 -11.60 -54.25
CA ALA A 332 -6.62 -11.89 -53.49
C ALA A 332 -6.29 -12.36 -52.07
N SER A 333 -5.25 -13.18 -51.90
CA SER A 333 -4.76 -13.59 -50.58
C SER A 333 -4.13 -12.43 -49.81
N GLN A 334 -3.40 -11.52 -50.47
CA GLN A 334 -2.89 -10.30 -49.84
C GLN A 334 -4.01 -9.33 -49.42
N ILE A 335 -5.05 -9.15 -50.26
CA ILE A 335 -6.25 -8.35 -49.92
C ILE A 335 -6.94 -8.96 -48.70
N SER A 336 -7.20 -10.26 -48.70
CA SER A 336 -7.86 -10.95 -47.58
C SER A 336 -7.07 -10.84 -46.27
N GLN A 337 -5.74 -10.92 -46.32
CA GLN A 337 -4.89 -10.68 -45.14
C GLN A 337 -4.98 -9.23 -44.63
N LEU A 338 -5.02 -8.25 -45.53
CA LEU A 338 -5.17 -6.83 -45.16
C LEU A 338 -6.56 -6.54 -44.58
N GLU A 339 -7.63 -7.12 -45.15
CA GLU A 339 -9.00 -7.04 -44.61
C GLU A 339 -9.10 -7.68 -43.22
N GLN A 340 -8.45 -8.84 -43.01
CA GLN A 340 -8.38 -9.49 -41.71
C GLN A 340 -7.63 -8.60 -40.69
N GLN A 341 -6.49 -8.01 -41.06
CA GLN A 341 -5.76 -7.09 -40.19
C GLN A 341 -6.57 -5.82 -39.87
N LEU A 342 -7.28 -5.26 -40.86
CA LEU A 342 -8.12 -4.07 -40.69
C LEU A 342 -9.30 -4.36 -39.76
N SER A 343 -9.98 -5.50 -39.93
CA SER A 343 -11.07 -5.90 -39.02
C SER A 343 -10.58 -6.15 -37.59
N ALA A 344 -9.40 -6.77 -37.41
CA ALA A 344 -8.77 -6.94 -36.09
C ALA A 344 -8.33 -5.61 -35.46
N LYS A 345 -7.82 -4.66 -36.24
CA LYS A 345 -7.52 -3.31 -35.74
C LYS A 345 -8.80 -2.60 -35.31
N ASN A 346 -9.86 -2.63 -36.12
CA ASN A 346 -11.15 -2.03 -35.79
C ASN A 346 -11.80 -2.64 -34.54
N SER A 347 -11.67 -3.94 -34.28
CA SER A 347 -12.18 -4.54 -33.04
C SER A 347 -11.38 -4.11 -31.82
N THR A 348 -10.05 -4.02 -31.90
CA THR A 348 -9.23 -3.45 -30.82
C THR A 348 -9.50 -1.96 -30.58
N LEU A 349 -9.80 -1.19 -31.64
CA LEU A 349 -10.16 0.23 -31.53
C LEU A 349 -11.45 0.39 -30.74
N LYS A 350 -12.51 -0.35 -31.10
CA LYS A 350 -13.79 -0.35 -30.36
C LYS A 350 -13.63 -0.75 -28.89
N GLN A 351 -12.80 -1.75 -28.59
CA GLN A 351 -12.52 -2.14 -27.19
C GLN A 351 -11.79 -1.06 -26.40
N LEU A 352 -10.99 -0.21 -27.05
CA LEU A 352 -10.34 0.94 -26.42
C LEU A 352 -11.30 2.13 -26.27
N GLU A 353 -12.16 2.37 -27.26
CA GLU A 353 -13.24 3.38 -27.18
C GLU A 353 -14.25 3.05 -26.08
N GLU A 354 -14.66 1.79 -25.95
CA GLU A 354 -15.53 1.29 -24.88
C GLU A 354 -14.89 1.45 -23.49
N LYS A 355 -13.60 1.12 -23.35
CA LYS A 355 -12.85 1.34 -22.09
C LYS A 355 -12.71 2.81 -21.74
N LEU A 356 -12.38 3.67 -22.72
CA LEU A 356 -12.26 5.11 -22.52
C LEU A 356 -13.60 5.73 -22.12
N LYS A 357 -14.70 5.31 -22.76
CA LYS A 357 -16.06 5.72 -22.40
C LYS A 357 -16.48 5.22 -21.01
N GLY A 358 -16.06 4.01 -20.64
CA GLY A 358 -16.21 3.45 -19.29
C GLY A 358 -15.31 4.07 -18.22
N GLN A 359 -14.50 5.08 -18.57
CA GLN A 359 -13.66 5.88 -17.67
C GLN A 359 -13.97 7.38 -17.75
N ALA A 360 -15.11 7.76 -18.37
CA ALA A 360 -15.51 9.15 -18.54
C ALA A 360 -15.82 9.88 -17.22
N ASP A 361 -16.12 9.12 -16.17
CA ASP A 361 -16.32 9.53 -14.78
C ASP A 361 -15.03 9.83 -14.01
N TYR A 362 -13.85 9.50 -14.55
CA TYR A 362 -12.57 9.64 -13.85
C TYR A 362 -12.31 11.08 -13.35
N GLU A 363 -12.63 12.11 -14.14
CA GLU A 363 -12.50 13.52 -13.72
C GLU A 363 -13.65 14.00 -12.81
N GLU A 364 -14.66 13.19 -12.54
CA GLU A 364 -15.68 13.43 -11.50
C GLU A 364 -15.24 12.78 -10.19
N VAL A 365 -14.93 11.48 -10.20
CA VAL A 365 -14.34 10.74 -9.07
C VAL A 365 -13.07 11.42 -8.53
N LYS A 366 -12.22 11.94 -9.41
CA LYS A 366 -11.01 12.71 -9.03
C LYS A 366 -11.34 14.08 -8.41
N LYS A 367 -12.48 14.70 -8.73
CA LYS A 367 -12.93 15.92 -8.04
C LYS A 367 -13.53 15.56 -6.68
N GLU A 368 -14.38 14.55 -6.59
CA GLU A 368 -14.92 14.04 -5.33
C GLU A 368 -13.81 13.65 -4.36
N LEU A 369 -12.80 12.90 -4.82
CA LEU A 369 -11.63 12.53 -4.02
C LEU A 369 -10.83 13.75 -3.56
N ASN A 370 -10.66 14.78 -4.39
CA ASN A 370 -10.01 16.03 -3.97
C ASN A 370 -10.88 16.85 -3.00
N ILE A 371 -12.20 16.83 -3.14
CA ILE A 371 -13.14 17.47 -2.21
C ILE A 371 -13.08 16.76 -0.85
N LEU A 372 -13.19 15.43 -0.81
CA LEU A 372 -13.01 14.60 0.39
C LEU A 372 -11.65 14.87 1.05
N LYS A 373 -10.56 14.84 0.26
CA LYS A 373 -9.21 15.16 0.72
C LYS A 373 -9.12 16.56 1.36
N SER A 374 -9.77 17.55 0.75
CA SER A 374 -9.82 18.92 1.30
C SER A 374 -10.74 19.07 2.51
N MET A 375 -11.77 18.23 2.66
CA MET A 375 -12.73 18.29 3.76
C MET A 375 -12.22 17.57 5.02
N GLU A 376 -11.54 16.44 4.87
CA GLU A 376 -11.10 15.58 5.98
C GLU A 376 -9.67 15.91 6.48
N PHE A 377 -8.82 16.42 5.58
CA PHE A 377 -7.41 16.75 5.83
C PHE A 377 -7.05 18.23 5.65
N ALA A 378 -8.03 19.14 5.54
CA ALA A 378 -7.74 20.56 5.76
C ALA A 378 -7.19 20.78 7.17
N PRO A 379 -6.09 21.54 7.34
CA PRO A 379 -5.62 21.95 8.66
C PRO A 379 -6.63 22.92 9.28
N SER A 380 -6.98 22.70 10.55
CA SER A 380 -7.97 23.53 11.25
C SER A 380 -7.52 24.98 11.47
N GLU A 381 -6.24 25.30 11.21
CA GLU A 381 -5.72 26.67 11.18
C GLU A 381 -4.71 26.89 10.05
N GLY A 382 -4.79 28.06 9.41
CA GLY A 382 -3.65 28.87 8.97
C GLY A 382 -2.80 28.45 7.76
N ALA A 383 -2.69 27.16 7.42
CA ALA A 383 -1.75 26.71 6.37
C ALA A 383 -2.38 26.70 4.96
N GLY A 384 -1.86 27.54 4.06
CA GLY A 384 -2.43 27.78 2.73
C GLY A 384 -1.96 26.83 1.62
N THR A 385 -2.92 26.35 0.83
CA THR A 385 -2.87 26.02 -0.62
C THR A 385 -1.77 25.11 -1.22
N GLN A 386 -0.74 24.65 -0.51
CA GLN A 386 0.30 23.78 -1.09
C GLN A 386 0.09 22.26 -0.83
N ASP A 387 -0.56 21.88 0.26
CA ASP A 387 -0.63 20.48 0.71
C ASP A 387 -1.61 19.58 -0.08
N ALA A 388 -2.33 20.13 -1.06
CA ALA A 388 -3.04 19.34 -2.07
C ALA A 388 -2.11 18.34 -2.80
N SER A 389 -0.79 18.60 -2.80
CA SER A 389 0.25 17.77 -3.39
C SER A 389 0.71 16.56 -2.57
N ARG A 390 0.42 16.47 -1.26
CA ARG A 390 0.84 15.30 -0.45
C ARG A 390 0.08 14.03 -0.84
N PRO A 391 0.69 12.83 -0.80
CA PRO A 391 -0.03 11.56 -0.96
C PRO A 391 -1.12 11.39 0.10
N LEU A 392 -2.22 10.70 -0.23
CA LEU A 392 -3.34 10.49 0.70
C LEU A 392 -2.91 9.66 1.91
N GLU A 393 -1.99 8.72 1.68
CA GLU A 393 -1.34 7.87 2.68
C GLU A 393 -0.62 8.69 3.75
N VAL A 394 0.05 9.78 3.36
CA VAL A 394 0.77 10.67 4.28
C VAL A 394 -0.21 11.46 5.15
N LEU A 395 -1.26 12.00 4.54
CA LEU A 395 -2.31 12.74 5.27
C LEU A 395 -3.11 11.83 6.22
N LEU A 396 -3.39 10.59 5.80
CA LEU A 396 -3.99 9.56 6.64
C LEU A 396 -3.09 9.20 7.84
N LEU A 397 -1.78 9.04 7.64
CA LEU A 397 -0.83 8.75 8.72
C LEU A 397 -0.68 9.95 9.68
N GLU A 398 -0.62 11.18 9.18
CA GLU A 398 -0.59 12.40 10.01
C GLU A 398 -1.88 12.54 10.84
N LYS A 399 -3.06 12.33 10.22
CA LYS A 399 -4.36 12.34 10.91
C LYS A 399 -4.49 11.22 11.94
N ASN A 400 -4.07 10.00 11.60
CA ASN A 400 -4.10 8.84 12.50
C ASN A 400 -3.21 9.08 13.73
N ARG A 401 -1.99 9.58 13.53
CA ARG A 401 -1.08 9.96 14.64
C ARG A 401 -1.67 11.07 15.51
N SER A 402 -2.35 12.05 14.91
CA SER A 402 -3.06 13.11 15.65
C SER A 402 -4.19 12.54 16.51
N LEU A 403 -5.08 11.73 15.92
CA LEU A 403 -6.18 11.05 16.62
C LEU A 403 -5.68 10.08 17.71
N GLN A 404 -4.52 9.45 17.51
CA GLN A 404 -3.87 8.60 18.51
C GLN A 404 -3.34 9.42 19.70
N SER A 405 -2.77 10.60 19.44
CA SER A 405 -2.36 11.56 20.47
C SER A 405 -3.55 12.13 21.24
N GLU A 406 -4.64 12.45 20.55
CA GLU A 406 -5.90 12.91 21.16
C GLU A 406 -6.53 11.81 22.02
N ASN A 407 -6.57 10.56 21.54
CA ASN A 407 -7.02 9.41 22.32
C ASN A 407 -6.15 9.17 23.57
N ALA A 408 -4.83 9.38 23.48
CA ALA A 408 -3.95 9.29 24.65
C ALA A 408 -4.28 10.39 25.68
N ALA A 409 -4.44 11.64 25.25
CA ALA A 409 -4.83 12.74 26.13
C ALA A 409 -6.21 12.54 26.77
N LEU A 410 -7.21 12.07 26.00
CA LEU A 410 -8.54 11.75 26.50
C LEU A 410 -8.52 10.57 27.49
N ARG A 411 -7.67 9.55 27.28
CA ARG A 411 -7.50 8.45 28.24
C ARG A 411 -6.89 8.92 29.55
N ILE A 412 -5.89 9.82 29.51
CA ILE A 412 -5.30 10.42 30.72
C ILE A 412 -6.38 11.23 31.46
N SER A 413 -7.04 12.16 30.77
CA SER A 413 -8.11 12.99 31.35
C SER A 413 -9.25 12.16 31.95
N ASN A 414 -9.66 11.06 31.31
CA ASN A 414 -10.68 10.15 31.83
C ASN A 414 -10.18 9.35 33.05
N SER A 415 -8.89 8.99 33.09
CA SER A 415 -8.25 8.39 34.28
C SER A 415 -8.22 9.38 35.45
N ASP A 416 -7.85 10.63 35.20
CA ASP A 416 -7.79 11.70 36.20
C ASP A 416 -9.20 12.02 36.75
N LEU A 417 -10.20 12.13 35.87
CA LEU A 417 -11.60 12.30 36.26
C LEU A 417 -12.13 11.10 37.04
N SER A 418 -11.78 9.88 36.65
CA SER A 418 -12.17 8.66 37.38
C SER A 418 -11.52 8.61 38.77
N GLY A 419 -10.25 9.03 38.89
CA GLY A 419 -9.56 9.19 40.18
C GLY A 419 -10.26 10.21 41.08
N ARG A 420 -10.55 11.41 40.56
CA ARG A 420 -11.26 12.46 41.31
C ARG A 420 -12.69 12.06 41.70
N CYS A 421 -13.38 11.26 40.87
CA CYS A 421 -14.66 10.67 41.23
C CYS A 421 -14.52 9.64 42.37
N ALA A 422 -13.45 8.83 42.38
CA ALA A 422 -13.17 7.90 43.49
C ALA A 422 -12.81 8.64 44.79
N GLU A 423 -12.00 9.70 44.72
CA GLU A 423 -11.69 10.58 45.87
C GLU A 423 -12.96 11.22 46.45
N LEU A 424 -13.83 11.78 45.59
CA LEU A 424 -15.13 12.32 46.01
C LEU A 424 -16.04 11.24 46.60
N GLN A 425 -16.04 10.03 46.05
CA GLN A 425 -16.82 8.91 46.57
C GLN A 425 -16.34 8.49 47.97
N VAL A 426 -15.02 8.44 48.21
CA VAL A 426 -14.43 8.20 49.54
C VAL A 426 -14.86 9.31 50.50
N HIS A 427 -14.69 10.58 50.13
CA HIS A 427 -15.02 11.70 51.00
C HIS A 427 -16.53 11.77 51.34
N VAL A 428 -17.40 11.43 50.39
CA VAL A 428 -18.84 11.27 50.65
C VAL A 428 -19.09 10.14 51.67
N THR A 429 -18.38 9.01 51.60
CA THR A 429 -18.52 7.95 52.61
C THR A 429 -18.00 8.35 54.00
N GLU A 430 -16.93 9.16 54.09
CA GLU A 430 -16.44 9.72 55.35
C GLU A 430 -17.45 10.69 55.98
N VAL A 431 -18.02 11.59 55.18
CA VAL A 431 -19.05 12.55 55.62
C VAL A 431 -20.35 11.80 56.00
N MET A 432 -20.71 10.73 55.30
CA MET A 432 -21.85 9.89 55.68
C MET A 432 -21.61 9.10 56.98
N ALA A 433 -20.38 8.62 57.21
CA ALA A 433 -20.01 7.92 58.44
C ALA A 433 -20.03 8.86 59.65
N THR A 434 -19.36 10.01 59.57
CA THR A 434 -19.36 11.03 60.63
C THR A 434 -20.76 11.58 60.91
N ALA A 435 -21.61 11.75 59.88
CA ALA A 435 -23.03 12.10 60.06
C ALA A 435 -23.86 10.97 60.69
N ALA A 436 -23.45 9.71 60.60
CA ALA A 436 -24.07 8.60 61.32
C ALA A 436 -23.63 8.56 62.79
N GLU A 437 -22.34 8.73 63.07
CA GLU A 437 -21.80 8.87 64.42
C GLU A 437 -22.41 10.05 65.17
N GLN A 438 -22.59 11.20 64.51
CA GLN A 438 -23.29 12.36 65.06
C GLN A 438 -24.76 12.07 65.38
N ARG A 439 -25.48 11.34 64.50
CA ARG A 439 -26.87 10.93 64.79
C ARG A 439 -26.95 9.95 65.97
N GLU A 440 -26.01 9.03 66.09
CA GLU A 440 -25.98 8.12 67.25
C GLU A 440 -25.65 8.88 68.55
N LEU A 441 -24.71 9.83 68.51
CA LEU A 441 -24.39 10.68 69.66
C LEU A 441 -25.59 11.54 70.07
N ILE A 442 -26.31 12.14 69.11
CA ILE A 442 -27.55 12.89 69.38
C ILE A 442 -28.61 11.98 70.00
N ALA A 443 -28.86 10.79 69.44
CA ALA A 443 -29.84 9.85 69.98
C ALA A 443 -29.49 9.38 71.41
N ARG A 444 -28.20 9.20 71.73
CA ARG A 444 -27.74 8.93 73.10
C ARG A 444 -27.97 10.12 74.02
N LEU A 445 -27.66 11.35 73.59
CA LEU A 445 -27.92 12.56 74.37
C LEU A 445 -29.42 12.81 74.59
N GLU A 446 -30.27 12.52 73.60
CA GLU A 446 -31.74 12.55 73.73
C GLU A 446 -32.23 11.48 74.72
N GLN A 447 -31.63 10.28 74.71
CA GLN A 447 -31.92 9.23 75.68
C GLN A 447 -31.49 9.61 77.10
N ASP A 448 -30.30 10.20 77.27
CA ASP A 448 -29.81 10.69 78.56
C ASP A 448 -30.66 11.85 79.08
N LEU A 449 -31.04 12.81 78.21
CA LEU A 449 -31.95 13.91 78.56
C LEU A 449 -33.36 13.41 78.93
N SER A 450 -33.91 12.42 78.22
CA SER A 450 -35.21 11.81 78.57
C SER A 450 -35.13 10.97 79.86
N THR A 451 -33.96 10.39 80.16
CA THR A 451 -33.69 9.76 81.46
C THR A 451 -33.66 10.81 82.58
N ILE A 452 -33.00 11.96 82.36
CA ILE A 452 -32.99 13.09 83.31
C ILE A 452 -34.38 13.72 83.48
N GLN A 453 -35.21 13.78 82.44
CA GLN A 453 -36.60 14.25 82.54
C GLN A 453 -37.55 13.26 83.22
N SER A 454 -37.33 11.94 83.05
CA SER A 454 -38.13 10.91 83.73
C SER A 454 -37.75 10.72 85.20
N ILE A 455 -36.55 11.17 85.62
CA ILE A 455 -36.22 11.45 87.02
C ILE A 455 -36.95 12.74 87.43
N GLN A 456 -38.24 12.61 87.78
CA GLN A 456 -39.04 13.71 88.30
C GLN A 456 -38.35 14.37 89.51
N ARG A 457 -38.13 15.68 89.43
CA ARG A 457 -38.13 16.50 90.65
C ARG A 457 -39.54 16.44 91.28
N PRO A 458 -39.67 16.37 92.61
CA PRO A 458 -40.97 16.50 93.27
C PRO A 458 -41.64 17.83 92.94
N ASP A 459 -42.97 17.85 93.02
CA ASP A 459 -43.80 19.02 92.72
C ASP A 459 -43.38 20.25 93.56
N ALA A 460 -43.19 21.38 92.87
CA ALA A 460 -42.97 22.68 93.48
C ALA A 460 -43.54 23.77 92.55
N GLU A 461 -44.75 24.23 92.87
CA GLU A 461 -45.35 25.40 92.19
C GLU A 461 -44.59 26.68 92.55
N GLY A 462 -44.41 27.56 91.55
CA GLY A 462 -44.32 29.01 91.74
C GLY A 462 -43.14 29.60 92.52
N ALA A 463 -42.15 30.11 91.79
CA ALA A 463 -41.36 31.28 92.21
C ALA A 463 -41.01 32.14 90.98
N ALA A 464 -40.99 33.46 91.15
CA ALA A 464 -40.73 34.42 90.07
C ALA A 464 -39.33 35.03 90.15
N GLU A 465 -38.79 35.35 88.97
CA GLU A 465 -37.89 36.46 88.61
C GLU A 465 -36.63 36.87 89.44
N LEU A 466 -35.63 37.32 88.68
CA LEU A 466 -34.50 38.21 89.03
C LEU A 466 -33.33 37.64 89.87
N GLY A 467 -32.10 37.77 89.35
CA GLY A 467 -30.89 37.23 90.00
C GLY A 467 -29.52 37.48 89.34
N LEU A 468 -29.31 38.66 88.73
CA LEU A 468 -28.02 39.28 88.32
C LEU A 468 -26.76 38.44 87.97
N GLU A 469 -26.33 38.60 86.70
CA GLU A 469 -24.98 39.06 86.27
C GLU A 469 -23.73 38.12 86.28
N LYS A 470 -22.82 38.40 85.32
CA LYS A 470 -21.40 37.97 85.18
C LYS A 470 -21.05 36.50 84.86
N ILE A 471 -20.93 36.19 83.56
CA ILE A 471 -19.85 35.36 82.99
C ILE A 471 -19.30 36.07 81.72
N PRO A 472 -17.97 36.09 81.41
CA PRO A 472 -17.42 36.86 80.29
C PRO A 472 -17.38 36.12 78.93
N GLU A 473 -17.19 36.89 77.84
CA GLU A 473 -16.65 36.44 76.54
C GLU A 473 -15.28 35.74 76.70
N PRO A 474 -14.84 34.81 75.80
CA PRO A 474 -14.94 34.96 74.33
C PRO A 474 -15.11 33.69 73.45
N ILE A 475 -15.95 33.79 72.42
CA ILE A 475 -15.72 33.13 71.11
C ILE A 475 -16.09 34.09 69.98
N LYS A 476 -15.13 34.89 69.50
CA LYS A 476 -15.25 35.72 68.28
C LYS A 476 -14.43 35.16 67.11
N GLU A 477 -14.37 33.83 66.97
CA GLU A 477 -13.41 33.19 66.06
C GLU A 477 -13.95 31.88 65.44
N ALA A 478 -15.14 31.95 64.81
CA ALA A 478 -15.77 30.81 64.12
C ALA A 478 -16.45 31.13 62.77
N THR A 479 -16.67 32.41 62.43
CA THR A 479 -17.48 32.83 61.27
C THR A 479 -16.68 33.63 60.22
N ALA A 480 -15.34 33.57 60.29
CA ALA A 480 -14.44 34.48 59.56
C ALA A 480 -13.47 33.77 58.58
N LEU A 481 -13.86 32.61 58.03
CA LEU A 481 -13.05 31.86 57.05
C LEU A 481 -13.74 31.58 55.70
N PHE A 482 -14.95 32.09 55.45
CA PHE A 482 -15.66 31.84 54.18
C PHE A 482 -15.45 32.90 53.09
N TYR A 483 -14.86 34.06 53.41
CA TYR A 483 -14.49 35.09 52.43
C TYR A 483 -13.15 35.75 52.79
N GLY A 484 -12.11 35.43 52.01
CA GLY A 484 -10.82 36.12 52.01
C GLY A 484 -10.73 37.19 50.89
N PRO A 485 -9.80 38.17 50.98
CA PRO A 485 -9.96 39.45 50.29
C PRO A 485 -9.27 39.55 48.92
N SER A 486 -9.69 40.54 48.12
CA SER A 486 -9.09 40.90 46.84
C SER A 486 -8.21 42.15 46.92
N ALA A 487 -6.99 42.07 46.35
CA ALA A 487 -6.12 43.21 45.99
C ALA A 487 -4.89 42.71 45.20
N PRO A 488 -4.20 43.56 44.41
CA PRO A 488 -4.69 44.65 43.56
C PRO A 488 -4.31 44.44 42.08
N ALA A 489 -4.78 45.31 41.18
CA ALA A 489 -4.52 45.18 39.74
C ALA A 489 -3.20 45.83 39.28
N SER A 490 -2.49 45.19 38.34
CA SER A 490 -1.49 45.78 37.43
C SER A 490 -1.20 44.82 36.28
N GLY A 491 -1.71 45.09 35.08
CA GLY A 491 -1.54 44.22 33.91
C GLY A 491 -2.54 44.56 32.80
N THR A 492 -2.11 45.37 31.84
CA THR A 492 -2.93 45.94 30.75
C THR A 492 -3.61 44.92 29.84
N LEU A 493 -4.90 45.14 29.56
CA LEU A 493 -5.62 44.56 28.42
C LEU A 493 -5.15 45.18 27.09
N PRO A 494 -5.30 44.45 25.98
CA PRO A 494 -5.82 44.96 24.72
C PRO A 494 -7.33 44.66 24.61
N GLU A 495 -8.10 45.56 24.01
CA GLU A 495 -9.55 45.41 23.81
C GLU A 495 -9.88 44.58 22.55
N GLY A 496 -11.00 43.85 22.55
CA GLY A 496 -11.57 43.29 21.31
C GLY A 496 -12.53 42.11 21.50
N GLN A 497 -13.78 42.26 21.03
CA GLN A 497 -14.75 41.18 20.73
C GLN A 497 -15.05 40.16 21.85
N GLY A 498 -15.47 40.67 23.01
CA GLY A 498 -16.11 39.88 24.08
C GLY A 498 -17.62 39.65 23.89
N ASP A 499 -18.12 39.48 22.66
CA ASP A 499 -19.54 39.23 22.42
C ASP A 499 -19.92 37.83 22.94
N SER A 500 -20.59 37.80 24.09
CA SER A 500 -20.70 36.59 24.91
C SER A 500 -21.41 35.44 24.17
N LEU A 501 -20.72 34.29 24.10
CA LEU A 501 -21.25 33.03 23.55
C LEU A 501 -22.64 32.66 24.11
N LEU A 502 -22.96 33.05 25.35
CA LEU A 502 -24.28 32.84 25.96
C LEU A 502 -25.42 33.52 25.20
N SER A 503 -25.19 34.69 24.59
CA SER A 503 -26.17 35.42 23.77
C SER A 503 -26.35 34.75 22.39
N ILE A 504 -25.26 34.27 21.80
CA ILE A 504 -25.30 33.51 20.54
C ILE A 504 -26.06 32.20 20.77
N ILE A 505 -25.71 31.45 21.82
CA ILE A 505 -26.34 30.18 22.20
C ILE A 505 -27.83 30.37 22.55
N SER A 506 -28.20 31.42 23.29
CA SER A 506 -29.62 31.69 23.58
C SER A 506 -30.41 31.98 22.30
N SER A 507 -29.91 32.84 21.41
CA SER A 507 -30.57 33.15 20.15
C SER A 507 -30.68 31.94 19.21
N GLN A 508 -29.68 31.04 19.17
CA GLN A 508 -29.75 29.80 18.42
C GLN A 508 -30.79 28.83 19.01
N ARG A 509 -30.83 28.69 20.35
CA ARG A 509 -31.78 27.83 21.08
C ARG A 509 -33.23 28.36 21.07
N GLU A 510 -33.41 29.62 20.72
CA GLU A 510 -34.70 30.25 20.46
C GLU A 510 -35.13 30.03 18.99
N ARG A 511 -34.25 30.32 18.03
CA ARG A 511 -34.47 30.02 16.59
C ARG A 511 -34.78 28.54 16.34
N PHE A 512 -34.17 27.61 17.07
CA PHE A 512 -34.47 26.18 16.98
C PHE A 512 -35.85 25.81 17.53
N ARG A 513 -36.39 26.55 18.50
CA ARG A 513 -37.77 26.37 18.98
C ARG A 513 -38.77 26.94 17.97
N SER A 514 -38.51 28.13 17.43
CA SER A 514 -39.35 28.77 16.40
C SER A 514 -39.33 28.10 15.03
N ARG A 515 -38.55 27.02 14.83
CA ARG A 515 -38.54 26.21 13.59
C ARG A 515 -39.08 24.79 13.78
N ASN A 516 -39.49 24.45 15.00
CA ASN A 516 -40.08 23.16 15.39
C ASN A 516 -41.49 23.35 15.99
N GLN A 517 -42.15 24.47 15.67
CA GLN A 517 -43.57 24.77 15.81
C GLN A 517 -44.10 25.17 14.43
#